data_AF-G4YV84-F1
#
_entry.id   AF-G4YV84-F1
#
_cell.length_a   1.000
_cell.length_b   1.000
_cell.length_c   1.000
_cell.angle_alpha   90.00
_cell.angle_beta   90.00
_cell.angle_gamma   90.00
#
_symmetry.space_group_name_H-M   'P 1'
#
loop_
_entity.id
_entity.type
_entity.pdbx_description
1 polymer ?
#
loop_
_entity_poly.entity_id
_entity_poly.type
_entity_poly.pdbx_seq_one_letter_code
_entity_poly.pdbx_strand_id
1 'polypeptide(L)'
;MTWQLFEKFVALYRCVKSVAYCGAPVSLSEFHVGARFGWIAGIGIGEQHARKVVEAIKQYPTKSSAIARAIAGGNGVSISTDRGEVDIHEMDSIVINGTSAPAGDLFSLVQLIIGDQQQAPCNEVLQCKLLQSKRKITAEMYEEEMQKAVDQNVDVFLLITAAEADSFPLPPRCGLVSKSEFDEYFGLFACRAYRSFQAPNINFASYHELC
;
A
#
# COMPACT_ATOMS: atom_id res chain seq x y z
N MET A 1 17.05 -10.77 -5.66
CA MET A 1 15.82 -10.87 -6.49
C MET A 1 14.71 -11.48 -5.63
N THR A 2 14.37 -10.79 -4.54
CA THR A 2 13.41 -11.26 -3.50
C THR A 2 12.40 -10.17 -3.17
N TRP A 3 12.85 -8.91 -3.15
CA TRP A 3 12.01 -7.77 -2.78
C TRP A 3 10.81 -7.50 -3.71
N GLN A 4 11.03 -7.55 -5.03
CA GLN A 4 9.98 -7.38 -6.02
C GLN A 4 8.88 -8.47 -5.91
N LEU A 5 9.19 -9.64 -5.34
CA LEU A 5 8.17 -10.66 -5.08
C LEU A 5 7.25 -10.24 -3.94
N PHE A 6 7.78 -9.56 -2.92
CA PHE A 6 6.97 -9.03 -1.83
C PHE A 6 6.06 -7.90 -2.31
N GLU A 7 6.56 -6.96 -3.10
CA GLU A 7 5.74 -5.89 -3.72
C GLU A 7 4.61 -6.50 -4.55
N LYS A 8 4.91 -7.50 -5.41
CA LYS A 8 3.89 -8.22 -6.19
C LYS A 8 2.87 -8.93 -5.31
N PHE A 9 3.32 -9.57 -4.23
CA PHE A 9 2.41 -10.21 -3.29
C PHE A 9 1.47 -9.19 -2.64
N VAL A 10 1.98 -8.07 -2.15
CA VAL A 10 1.18 -6.99 -1.55
C VAL A 10 0.19 -6.42 -2.57
N ALA A 11 0.61 -6.22 -3.82
CA ALA A 11 -0.27 -5.76 -4.90
C ALA A 11 -1.44 -6.72 -5.15
N LEU A 12 -1.13 -8.02 -5.24
CA LEU A 12 -2.13 -9.07 -5.44
C LEU A 12 -3.05 -9.21 -4.23
N TYR A 13 -2.53 -9.08 -3.01
CA TYR A 13 -3.35 -9.07 -1.81
C TYR A 13 -4.32 -7.88 -1.78
N ARG A 14 -3.83 -6.69 -2.16
CA ARG A 14 -4.66 -5.49 -2.30
C ARG A 14 -5.72 -5.63 -3.40
N CYS A 15 -5.42 -6.36 -4.47
CA CYS A 15 -6.35 -6.74 -5.54
C CYS A 15 -7.44 -7.69 -5.01
N VAL A 16 -7.11 -8.68 -4.18
CA VAL A 16 -8.12 -9.54 -3.54
C VAL A 16 -9.09 -8.71 -2.69
N LYS A 17 -8.59 -7.70 -1.96
CA LYS A 17 -9.46 -6.79 -1.20
C LYS A 17 -10.39 -5.98 -2.10
N SER A 18 -9.93 -5.47 -3.24
CA SER A 18 -10.82 -4.74 -4.17
C SER A 18 -11.89 -5.64 -4.77
N VAL A 19 -11.58 -6.91 -5.05
CA VAL A 19 -12.59 -7.90 -5.50
C VAL A 19 -13.62 -8.17 -4.40
N ALA A 20 -13.17 -8.37 -3.16
CA ALA A 20 -14.05 -8.70 -2.03
C ALA A 20 -15.03 -7.57 -1.68
N TYR A 21 -14.59 -6.31 -1.80
CA TYR A 21 -15.38 -5.13 -1.45
C TYR A 21 -15.94 -4.38 -2.68
N CYS A 22 -15.87 -4.99 -3.87
CA CYS A 22 -16.36 -4.36 -5.09
C CYS A 22 -17.87 -4.06 -5.02
N GLY A 23 -18.24 -2.81 -5.31
CA GLY A 23 -19.64 -2.37 -5.39
C GLY A 23 -20.28 -1.96 -4.07
N ALA A 24 -19.59 -2.09 -2.93
CA ALA A 24 -20.07 -1.64 -1.63
C ALA A 24 -18.99 -0.87 -0.87
N PRO A 25 -19.24 0.39 -0.47
CA PRO A 25 -18.33 1.09 0.43
C PRO A 25 -18.18 0.37 1.75
N VAL A 26 -16.95 0.31 2.26
CA VAL A 26 -16.64 -0.24 3.59
C VAL A 26 -15.82 0.76 4.39
N SER A 27 -15.80 0.58 5.71
CA SER A 27 -14.94 1.42 6.55
C SER A 27 -13.46 1.19 6.22
N LEU A 28 -12.63 2.23 6.28
CA LEU A 28 -11.20 2.11 6.03
C LEU A 28 -10.54 1.15 7.04
N SER A 29 -11.07 1.09 8.27
CA SER A 29 -10.67 0.14 9.31
C SER A 29 -10.98 -1.31 8.97
N GLU A 30 -12.10 -1.58 8.31
CA GLU A 30 -12.47 -2.93 7.85
C GLU A 30 -11.67 -3.32 6.61
N PHE A 31 -11.49 -2.37 5.69
CA PHE A 31 -10.69 -2.56 4.49
C PHE A 31 -9.23 -2.93 4.81
N HIS A 32 -8.64 -2.27 5.80
CA HIS A 32 -7.31 -2.58 6.31
C HIS A 32 -7.30 -3.24 7.68
N VAL A 33 -8.27 -4.13 7.93
CA VAL A 33 -8.32 -4.90 9.17
C VAL A 33 -6.97 -5.57 9.48
N GLY A 34 -6.58 -5.55 10.75
CA GLY A 34 -5.31 -6.08 11.25
C GLY A 34 -4.12 -5.13 11.16
N ALA A 35 -4.20 -4.01 10.42
CA ALA A 35 -3.15 -3.01 10.43
C ALA A 35 -3.29 -2.05 11.62
N ARG A 36 -2.15 -1.60 12.16
CA ARG A 36 -2.10 -0.53 13.16
C ARG A 36 -2.22 0.81 12.45
N PHE A 37 -3.20 1.63 12.82
CA PHE A 37 -3.45 2.93 12.18
C PHE A 37 -3.47 4.09 13.16
N GLY A 38 -3.19 5.28 12.63
CA GLY A 38 -3.63 6.53 13.25
C GLY A 38 -5.14 6.72 13.11
N TRP A 39 -5.61 7.96 13.22
CA TRP A 39 -7.04 8.24 13.15
C TRP A 39 -7.63 7.93 11.77
N ILE A 40 -8.57 6.97 11.72
CA ILE A 40 -9.33 6.57 10.53
C ILE A 40 -10.84 6.37 10.79
N ALA A 41 -11.31 6.66 12.00
CA ALA A 41 -12.72 6.46 12.36
C ALA A 41 -13.65 7.36 11.52
N GLY A 42 -14.75 6.78 11.03
CA GLY A 42 -15.71 7.47 10.18
C GLY A 42 -15.24 7.71 8.73
N ILE A 43 -14.07 7.20 8.35
CA ILE A 43 -13.59 7.21 6.97
C ILE A 43 -13.97 5.88 6.31
N GLY A 44 -14.70 5.95 5.20
CA GLY A 44 -14.97 4.85 4.30
C GLY A 44 -14.11 4.92 3.03
N ILE A 45 -13.99 3.79 2.36
CA ILE A 45 -13.34 3.62 1.07
C ILE A 45 -14.29 2.91 0.11
N GLY A 46 -14.40 3.43 -1.11
CA GLY A 46 -15.21 2.86 -2.17
C GLY A 46 -14.35 2.11 -3.20
N GLU A 47 -14.74 0.87 -3.49
CA GLU A 47 -14.22 0.09 -4.61
C GLU A 47 -15.28 -0.04 -5.70
N GLN A 48 -15.20 0.81 -6.72
CA GLN A 48 -16.17 0.79 -7.82
C GLN A 48 -15.96 -0.40 -8.75
N HIS A 49 -14.71 -0.85 -8.88
CA HIS A 49 -14.30 -1.90 -9.78
C HIS A 49 -13.32 -2.85 -9.10
N ALA A 50 -13.40 -4.14 -9.47
CA ALA A 50 -12.32 -5.06 -9.20
C ALA A 50 -11.06 -4.56 -9.92
N ARG A 51 -9.97 -4.38 -9.16
CA ARG A 51 -8.75 -3.77 -9.70
C ARG A 51 -7.82 -4.79 -10.32
N LYS A 52 -7.09 -4.40 -11.36
CA LYS A 52 -5.99 -5.18 -11.95
C LYS A 52 -4.65 -4.67 -11.45
N VAL A 53 -3.69 -5.57 -11.26
CA VAL A 53 -2.31 -5.18 -10.92
C VAL A 53 -1.55 -4.91 -12.22
N VAL A 54 -0.82 -3.79 -12.25
CA VAL A 54 0.04 -3.40 -13.37
C VAL A 54 1.42 -2.99 -12.87
N GLU A 55 2.45 -3.22 -13.68
CA GLU A 55 3.84 -2.87 -13.36
C GLU A 55 4.28 -1.68 -14.22
N ALA A 56 4.70 -0.60 -13.57
CA ALA A 56 5.21 0.57 -14.25
C ALA A 56 6.63 0.33 -14.79
N ILE A 57 6.88 0.72 -16.04
CA ILE A 57 8.24 0.62 -16.64
C ILE A 57 9.12 1.83 -16.30
N LYS A 58 8.55 2.84 -15.61
CA LYS A 58 9.22 4.07 -15.15
C LYS A 58 8.84 4.34 -13.71
N GLN A 59 9.58 5.24 -13.06
CA GLN A 59 9.28 5.71 -11.71
C GLN A 59 8.28 6.87 -11.78
N TYR A 60 7.26 6.82 -10.93
CA TYR A 60 6.21 7.85 -10.85
C TYR A 60 6.12 8.42 -9.43
N PRO A 61 5.81 9.73 -9.28
CA PRO A 61 5.49 10.29 -7.98
C PRO A 61 4.12 9.74 -7.51
N THR A 62 4.00 9.47 -6.22
CA THR A 62 2.78 8.88 -5.63
C THR A 62 1.96 9.85 -4.79
N LYS A 63 2.43 11.09 -4.65
CA LYS A 63 1.68 12.15 -3.94
C LYS A 63 0.54 12.67 -4.80
N SER A 64 -0.66 12.80 -4.25
CA SER A 64 -1.82 13.35 -4.98
C SER A 64 -1.55 14.74 -5.56
N SER A 65 -0.84 15.62 -4.85
CA SER A 65 -0.47 16.96 -5.32
C SER A 65 0.48 16.95 -6.51
N ALA A 66 1.36 15.94 -6.61
CA ALA A 66 2.26 15.79 -7.75
C ALA A 66 1.50 15.33 -9.00
N ILE A 67 0.55 14.40 -8.83
CA ILE A 67 -0.36 13.94 -9.88
C ILE A 67 -1.25 15.10 -10.36
N ALA A 68 -1.89 15.81 -9.45
CA ALA A 68 -2.72 16.97 -9.77
C ALA A 68 -1.96 18.05 -10.55
N ARG A 69 -0.69 18.29 -10.20
CA ARG A 69 0.17 19.24 -10.91
C ARG A 69 0.51 18.77 -12.32
N ALA A 70 0.74 17.48 -12.53
CA ALA A 70 0.98 16.92 -13.86
C ALA A 70 -0.24 17.14 -14.77
N ILE A 71 -1.44 16.88 -14.26
CA ILE A 71 -2.71 17.10 -14.97
C ILE A 71 -2.91 18.57 -15.31
N ALA A 72 -2.75 19.45 -14.32
CA ALA A 72 -2.90 20.90 -14.52
C ALA A 72 -1.89 21.47 -15.54
N GLY A 73 -0.73 20.82 -15.70
CA GLY A 73 0.28 21.15 -16.71
C GLY A 73 -0.02 20.62 -18.11
N GLY A 74 -1.17 19.98 -18.34
CA GLY A 74 -1.58 19.42 -19.63
C GLY A 74 -1.02 18.02 -19.92
N ASN A 75 -0.36 17.39 -18.95
CA ASN A 75 0.07 16.01 -19.06
C ASN A 75 -1.01 15.12 -18.43
N GLY A 76 -1.72 14.30 -19.23
CA GLY A 76 -2.51 13.21 -18.67
C GLY A 76 -1.63 12.29 -17.81
N VAL A 77 -2.16 11.73 -16.73
CA VAL A 77 -1.38 10.82 -15.87
C VAL A 77 -1.61 9.38 -16.32
N SER A 78 -1.07 9.11 -17.51
CA SER A 78 -0.95 7.75 -18.01
C SER A 78 0.30 7.09 -17.44
N ILE A 79 0.13 5.91 -16.84
CA ILE A 79 1.23 5.07 -16.38
C ILE A 79 1.65 4.18 -17.54
N SER A 80 2.91 4.29 -17.95
CA SER A 80 3.49 3.40 -18.94
C SER A 80 3.78 2.05 -18.31
N THR A 81 3.29 0.98 -18.93
CA THR A 81 3.49 -0.41 -18.55
C THR A 81 4.06 -1.20 -19.75
N ASP A 82 4.46 -2.44 -19.53
CA ASP A 82 4.87 -3.36 -20.61
C ASP A 82 3.71 -3.74 -21.55
N ARG A 83 2.46 -3.53 -21.11
CA ARG A 83 1.22 -3.84 -21.85
C ARG A 83 0.54 -2.62 -22.46
N GLY A 84 1.18 -1.46 -22.41
CA GLY A 84 0.64 -0.19 -22.91
C GLY A 84 0.49 0.85 -21.81
N GLU A 85 -0.40 1.81 -22.02
CA GLU A 85 -0.67 2.88 -21.07
C GLU A 85 -1.92 2.59 -20.23
N VAL A 86 -1.86 2.95 -18.96
CA VAL A 86 -2.96 2.82 -18.00
C VAL A 86 -3.33 4.19 -17.48
N ASP A 87 -4.59 4.58 -17.65
CA ASP A 87 -5.13 5.79 -17.05
C ASP A 87 -5.55 5.50 -15.60
N ILE A 88 -4.88 6.13 -14.63
CA ILE A 88 -5.17 5.91 -13.21
C ILE A 88 -6.50 6.54 -12.78
N HIS A 89 -7.08 7.44 -13.57
CA HIS A 89 -8.39 8.04 -13.31
C HIS A 89 -9.55 7.08 -13.50
N GLU A 90 -9.34 5.97 -14.21
CA GLU A 90 -10.33 4.89 -14.29
C GLU A 90 -10.48 4.14 -12.95
N MET A 91 -9.56 4.36 -11.99
CA MET A 91 -9.58 3.76 -10.65
C MET A 91 -9.67 2.22 -10.65
N ASP A 92 -9.30 1.59 -11.76
CA ASP A 92 -9.40 0.14 -11.99
C ASP A 92 -8.08 -0.59 -11.79
N SER A 93 -7.02 0.14 -11.40
CA SER A 93 -5.66 -0.36 -11.40
C SER A 93 -4.97 -0.17 -10.05
N ILE A 94 -4.12 -1.13 -9.72
CA ILE A 94 -3.11 -1.06 -8.66
C ILE A 94 -1.76 -1.06 -9.35
N VAL A 95 -1.01 0.03 -9.20
CA VAL A 95 0.27 0.22 -9.88
C VAL A 95 1.39 -0.18 -8.94
N ILE A 96 2.21 -1.13 -9.36
CA ILE A 96 3.55 -1.37 -8.80
C ILE A 96 4.49 -0.39 -9.49
N ASN A 97 5.15 0.47 -8.72
CA ASN A 97 6.00 1.53 -9.22
C ASN A 97 7.32 0.99 -9.79
N GLY A 98 8.00 1.81 -10.56
CA GLY A 98 9.33 1.46 -11.09
C GLY A 98 10.32 1.21 -9.95
N THR A 99 11.19 0.21 -10.13
CA THR A 99 12.20 -0.16 -9.11
C THR A 99 13.03 1.05 -8.69
N SER A 100 13.30 1.16 -7.38
CA SER A 100 14.06 2.25 -6.76
C SER A 100 13.43 3.64 -6.92
N ALA A 101 12.11 3.73 -7.09
CA ALA A 101 11.41 5.01 -7.11
C ALA A 101 11.65 5.79 -5.80
N PRO A 102 11.86 7.12 -5.86
CA PRO A 102 11.92 7.97 -4.67
C PRO A 102 10.51 8.29 -4.12
N ALA A 103 9.60 7.33 -4.19
CA ALA A 103 8.17 7.45 -3.92
C ALA A 103 7.61 6.09 -3.45
N GLY A 104 6.30 5.98 -3.28
CA GLY A 104 5.64 4.74 -2.88
C GLY A 104 5.88 3.57 -3.83
N ASP A 105 6.04 2.37 -3.28
CA ASP A 105 6.23 1.14 -4.05
C ASP A 105 4.97 0.70 -4.80
N LEU A 106 3.79 0.86 -4.17
CA LEU A 106 2.50 0.63 -4.80
C LEU A 106 1.59 1.81 -4.57
N PHE A 107 0.78 2.14 -5.57
CA PHE A 107 -0.22 3.19 -5.44
C PHE A 107 -1.48 2.92 -6.25
N SER A 108 -2.57 3.51 -5.81
CA SER A 108 -3.89 3.40 -6.43
C SER A 108 -4.70 4.63 -6.11
N LEU A 109 -5.43 5.16 -7.10
CA LEU A 109 -6.39 6.22 -6.84
C LEU A 109 -7.63 5.62 -6.19
N VAL A 110 -8.05 6.16 -5.04
CA VAL A 110 -9.17 5.66 -4.23
C VAL A 110 -10.18 6.76 -3.94
N GLN A 111 -11.44 6.36 -3.78
CA GLN A 111 -12.52 7.26 -3.44
C GLN A 111 -12.80 7.13 -1.94
N LEU A 112 -12.45 8.16 -1.17
CA LEU A 112 -12.79 8.21 0.26
C LEU A 112 -14.17 8.80 0.48
N ILE A 113 -14.82 8.33 1.55
CA ILE A 113 -16.14 8.78 2.00
C ILE A 113 -16.00 9.19 3.47
N ILE A 114 -16.43 10.39 3.84
CA ILE A 114 -16.37 10.89 5.23
C ILE A 114 -17.75 11.39 5.60
N GLY A 115 -18.37 10.74 6.60
CA GLY A 115 -19.81 10.87 6.81
C GLY A 115 -20.57 10.44 5.56
N ASP A 116 -21.47 11.30 5.06
CA ASP A 116 -22.24 11.04 3.84
C ASP A 116 -21.63 11.70 2.58
N GLN A 117 -20.40 12.21 2.66
CA GLN A 117 -19.76 12.99 1.59
C GLN A 117 -18.60 12.25 0.94
N GLN A 118 -18.69 12.06 -0.38
CA GLN A 118 -17.57 11.64 -1.21
C GLN A 118 -16.53 12.76 -1.27
N GLN A 119 -15.28 12.42 -0.97
CA GLN A 119 -14.15 13.36 -1.04
C GLN A 119 -13.63 13.46 -2.48
N ALA A 120 -12.68 14.38 -2.74
CA ALA A 120 -11.90 14.26 -3.96
C ALA A 120 -11.10 12.94 -3.96
N PRO A 121 -10.96 12.25 -5.10
CA PRO A 121 -10.10 11.08 -5.19
C PRO A 121 -8.67 11.41 -4.74
N CYS A 122 -8.07 10.51 -3.97
CA CYS A 122 -6.70 10.62 -3.48
C CYS A 122 -5.95 9.31 -3.66
N ASN A 123 -4.63 9.30 -3.44
CA ASN A 123 -3.87 8.08 -3.52
C ASN A 123 -3.95 7.29 -2.22
N GLU A 124 -4.12 5.99 -2.35
CA GLU A 124 -3.67 5.01 -1.38
C GLU A 124 -2.29 4.55 -1.82
N VAL A 125 -1.33 4.61 -0.91
CA VAL A 125 0.07 4.26 -1.18
C VAL A 125 0.53 3.22 -0.17
N LEU A 126 1.01 2.08 -0.68
CA LEU A 126 1.60 1.01 0.12
C LEU A 126 3.11 1.05 -0.10
N GLN A 127 3.84 1.39 0.96
CA GLN A 127 5.30 1.33 0.98
C GLN A 127 5.70 0.01 1.62
N CYS A 128 6.40 -0.82 0.87
CA CYS A 128 7.01 -2.01 1.41
C CYS A 128 8.39 -1.61 2.00
N LYS A 129 8.79 -2.17 3.15
CA LYS A 129 10.14 -1.98 3.69
C LYS A 129 10.80 -3.30 4.10
N LEU A 130 12.00 -3.56 3.57
CA LEU A 130 12.89 -4.61 4.06
C LEU A 130 13.97 -4.00 4.95
N LEU A 131 14.12 -4.53 6.15
CA LEU A 131 15.21 -4.17 7.06
C LEU A 131 16.20 -5.34 7.19
N GLN A 132 17.46 -5.00 7.47
CA GLN A 132 18.44 -5.99 7.90
C GLN A 132 18.01 -6.62 9.22
N SER A 133 18.40 -7.88 9.43
CA SER A 133 18.02 -8.67 10.61
C SER A 133 18.21 -7.88 11.91
N LYS A 134 17.20 -7.92 12.78
CA LYS A 134 17.12 -7.27 14.12
C LYS A 134 16.90 -5.75 14.13
N ARG A 135 16.95 -5.04 13.01
CA ARG A 135 16.59 -3.62 12.98
C ARG A 135 15.06 -3.48 13.03
N LYS A 136 14.57 -2.56 13.86
CA LYS A 136 13.14 -2.24 13.98
C LYS A 136 12.79 -0.98 13.17
N ILE A 137 11.53 -0.84 12.82
CA ILE A 137 10.99 0.43 12.31
C ILE A 137 10.88 1.41 13.49
N THR A 138 11.59 2.53 13.39
CA THR A 138 11.47 3.66 14.32
C THR A 138 10.48 4.68 13.77
N ALA A 139 10.04 5.62 14.62
CA ALA A 139 9.17 6.72 14.21
C ALA A 139 9.79 7.57 13.08
N GLU A 140 11.10 7.86 13.18
CA GLU A 140 11.85 8.64 12.20
C GLU A 140 11.88 7.94 10.84
N MET A 141 12.17 6.63 10.82
CA MET A 141 12.17 5.85 9.58
C MET A 141 10.78 5.80 8.95
N TYR A 142 9.73 5.65 9.77
CA TYR A 142 8.36 5.68 9.28
C TYR A 142 8.02 7.02 8.63
N GLU A 143 8.35 8.12 9.31
CA GLU A 143 8.09 9.47 8.84
C GLU A 143 8.85 9.78 7.54
N GLU A 144 10.12 9.39 7.43
CA GLU A 144 10.90 9.56 6.20
C GLU A 144 10.25 8.87 5.00
N GLU A 145 9.77 7.64 5.17
CA GLU A 145 9.12 6.89 4.09
C GLU A 145 7.76 7.49 3.73
N MET A 146 6.96 7.86 4.74
CA MET A 146 5.69 8.55 4.54
C MET A 146 5.87 9.88 3.78
N GLN A 147 6.83 10.71 4.18
CA GLN A 147 7.09 12.02 3.58
C GLN A 147 7.52 11.91 2.10
N LYS A 148 8.15 10.82 1.69
CA LYS A 148 8.48 10.57 0.26
C LYS A 148 7.24 10.16 -0.53
N ALA A 149 6.38 9.36 0.09
CA ALA A 149 5.31 8.64 -0.59
C ALA A 149 4.01 9.44 -0.74
N VAL A 150 3.62 10.25 0.26
CA VAL A 150 2.26 10.79 0.35
C VAL A 150 2.18 12.28 0.70
N ASP A 151 1.04 12.89 0.37
CA ASP A 151 0.60 14.14 0.99
C ASP A 151 -0.16 13.85 2.29
N GLN A 152 0.42 14.25 3.41
CA GLN A 152 -0.14 14.00 4.73
C GLN A 152 -1.55 14.61 4.87
N ASN A 153 -2.46 13.89 5.52
CA ASN A 153 -3.89 14.23 5.71
C ASN A 153 -4.73 14.24 4.42
N VAL A 154 -4.13 14.00 3.25
CA VAL A 154 -4.83 13.86 1.97
C VAL A 154 -4.89 12.39 1.60
N ASP A 155 -3.72 11.79 1.42
CA ASP A 155 -3.57 10.41 0.97
C ASP A 155 -3.74 9.40 2.11
N VAL A 156 -3.97 8.14 1.75
CA VAL A 156 -3.87 6.99 2.66
C VAL A 156 -2.49 6.37 2.49
N PHE A 157 -1.79 6.13 3.60
CA PHE A 157 -0.45 5.55 3.59
C PHE A 157 -0.39 4.29 4.43
N LEU A 158 0.25 3.25 3.92
CA LEU A 158 0.55 2.04 4.68
C LEU A 158 2.02 1.66 4.49
N LEU A 159 2.77 1.58 5.59
CA LEU A 159 4.08 0.95 5.57
C LEU A 159 3.95 -0.52 5.95
N ILE A 160 4.49 -1.43 5.14
CA ILE A 160 4.38 -2.87 5.34
C ILE A 160 5.78 -3.49 5.43
N THR A 161 6.05 -4.20 6.51
CA THR A 161 7.34 -4.84 6.76
C THR A 161 7.20 -6.13 7.57
N ALA A 162 8.11 -7.08 7.37
CA ALA A 162 8.27 -8.24 8.24
C ALA A 162 9.13 -7.96 9.48
N ALA A 163 9.70 -6.75 9.61
CA ALA A 163 10.45 -6.34 10.78
C ALA A 163 9.53 -5.94 11.94
N GLU A 164 10.05 -6.03 13.16
CA GLU A 164 9.37 -5.42 14.32
C GLU A 164 9.37 -3.89 14.20
N ALA A 165 8.45 -3.25 14.89
CA ALA A 165 8.39 -1.80 15.00
C ALA A 165 8.36 -1.36 16.46
N ASP A 166 8.90 -0.17 16.71
CA ASP A 166 8.72 0.49 17.99
C ASP A 166 7.26 0.95 18.16
N SER A 167 6.90 1.27 19.40
CA SER A 167 5.61 1.90 19.70
C SER A 167 5.72 3.40 19.51
N PHE A 168 5.00 3.94 18.52
CA PHE A 168 4.91 5.37 18.25
C PHE A 168 3.53 5.70 17.68
N PRO A 169 3.03 6.93 17.90
CA PRO A 169 1.75 7.36 17.34
C PRO A 169 1.85 7.48 15.81
N LEU A 170 0.79 7.11 15.11
CA LEU A 170 0.69 7.22 13.66
C LEU A 170 -0.20 8.42 13.28
N PRO A 171 0.15 9.18 12.22
CA PRO A 171 -0.70 10.26 11.73
C PRO A 171 -2.06 9.76 11.22
N PRO A 172 -3.07 10.64 11.09
CA PRO A 172 -4.34 10.30 10.47
C PRO A 172 -4.15 9.69 9.06
N ARG A 173 -4.97 8.69 8.71
CA ARG A 173 -4.90 7.93 7.43
C ARG A 173 -3.58 7.20 7.16
N CYS A 174 -2.68 7.15 8.14
CA CYS A 174 -1.39 6.48 8.03
C CYS A 174 -1.39 5.23 8.90
N GLY A 175 -0.98 4.11 8.33
CA GLY A 175 -0.95 2.81 8.98
C GLY A 175 0.39 2.11 8.84
N LEU A 176 0.56 1.07 9.65
CA LEU A 176 1.74 0.24 9.75
C LEU A 176 1.29 -1.21 9.88
N VAL A 177 1.89 -2.07 9.07
CA VAL A 177 1.86 -3.52 9.22
C VAL A 177 3.28 -3.95 9.48
N SER A 178 3.64 -4.14 10.75
CA SER A 178 4.93 -4.70 11.15
C SER A 178 4.78 -6.20 11.41
N LYS A 179 5.84 -6.85 11.90
CA LYS A 179 5.80 -8.26 12.30
C LYS A 179 4.62 -8.60 13.23
N SER A 180 4.26 -7.68 14.13
CA SER A 180 3.18 -7.91 15.11
C SER A 180 1.78 -7.91 14.50
N GLU A 181 1.56 -7.09 13.47
CA GLU A 181 0.27 -6.95 12.77
C GLU A 181 0.14 -7.93 11.59
N PHE A 182 1.22 -8.63 11.26
CA PHE A 182 1.37 -9.32 9.99
C PHE A 182 0.33 -10.45 9.81
N ASP A 183 0.15 -11.28 10.83
CA ASP A 183 -0.79 -12.38 10.81
C ASP A 183 -2.24 -11.90 10.76
N GLU A 184 -2.58 -10.84 11.50
CA GLU A 184 -3.93 -10.27 11.46
C GLU A 184 -4.22 -9.58 10.13
N TYR A 185 -3.25 -8.85 9.57
CA TYR A 185 -3.43 -8.11 8.33
C TYR A 185 -3.53 -9.00 7.10
N PHE A 186 -2.73 -10.07 7.03
CA PHE A 186 -2.71 -10.98 5.88
C PHE A 186 -3.57 -12.25 6.09
N GLY A 187 -3.97 -12.56 7.32
CA GLY A 187 -4.81 -13.71 7.66
C GLY A 187 -4.25 -15.02 7.10
N LEU A 188 -5.08 -15.75 6.36
CA LEU A 188 -4.70 -17.01 5.71
C LEU A 188 -3.54 -16.90 4.70
N PHE A 189 -3.18 -15.68 4.30
CA PHE A 189 -2.08 -15.42 3.38
C PHE A 189 -0.77 -15.02 4.07
N ALA A 190 -0.74 -14.93 5.41
CA ALA A 190 0.43 -14.45 6.16
C ALA A 190 1.71 -15.25 5.87
N CYS A 191 1.63 -16.57 5.82
CA CYS A 191 2.82 -17.38 5.52
C CYS A 191 3.34 -17.14 4.09
N ARG A 192 2.44 -16.96 3.11
CA ARG A 192 2.83 -16.61 1.73
C ARG A 192 3.48 -15.23 1.68
N ALA A 193 2.97 -14.29 2.48
CA ALA A 193 3.56 -12.97 2.63
C ALA A 193 4.98 -13.06 3.19
N TYR A 194 5.22 -13.82 4.27
CA TYR A 194 6.56 -14.05 4.82
C TYR A 194 7.53 -14.65 3.81
N ARG A 195 7.10 -15.70 3.08
CA ARG A 195 7.93 -16.37 2.07
C ARG A 195 8.30 -15.45 0.90
N SER A 196 7.51 -14.41 0.63
CA SER A 196 7.85 -13.43 -0.40
C SER A 196 8.92 -12.41 0.04
N PHE A 197 9.18 -12.23 1.34
CA PHE A 197 10.32 -11.44 1.84
C PHE A 197 11.65 -12.18 1.66
N GLN A 198 11.69 -13.45 2.07
CA GLN A 198 12.89 -14.26 2.07
C GLN A 198 12.54 -15.73 1.92
N ALA A 199 13.35 -16.47 1.16
CA ALA A 199 13.25 -17.93 1.13
C ALA A 199 13.47 -18.46 2.57
N PRO A 200 12.50 -19.18 3.16
CA PRO A 200 12.63 -19.64 4.53
C PRO A 200 13.78 -20.65 4.63
N ASN A 201 14.61 -20.52 5.68
CA ASN A 201 15.57 -21.55 6.01
C ASN A 201 14.86 -22.67 6.76
N ILE A 202 14.63 -23.79 6.10
CA ILE A 202 13.85 -24.92 6.64
C ILE A 202 14.33 -25.45 8.00
N ASN A 203 15.60 -25.22 8.34
CA ASN A 203 16.19 -25.71 9.59
C ASN A 203 15.93 -24.78 10.78
N PHE A 204 15.57 -23.51 10.53
CA PHE A 204 15.46 -22.48 11.58
C PHE A 204 14.19 -21.62 11.49
N ALA A 205 13.43 -21.72 10.40
CA ALA A 205 12.21 -20.99 10.19
C ALA A 205 11.14 -21.46 11.19
N SER A 206 10.38 -20.50 11.70
CA SER A 206 9.19 -20.76 12.50
C SER A 206 8.09 -21.42 11.66
N TYR A 207 7.11 -22.03 12.32
CA TYR A 207 5.95 -22.62 11.65
C TYR A 207 5.24 -21.61 10.72
N HIS A 208 5.09 -20.36 11.17
CA HIS A 208 4.47 -19.27 10.39
C HIS A 208 5.27 -18.88 9.13
N GLU A 209 6.58 -19.11 9.12
CA GLU A 209 7.43 -18.84 7.95
C GLU A 209 7.47 -20.01 6.95
N LEU A 210 6.96 -21.19 7.34
CA LEU A 210 7.05 -22.43 6.56
C LEU A 210 5.73 -22.89 5.91
N CYS A 211 4.58 -22.60 6.53
CA CYS A 211 3.28 -23.11 6.08
C CYS A 211 2.64 -22.34 4.92
#